data_AF-A0A563VSJ7-F1
#
_entry.id   AF-A0A563VSJ7-F1
#
_cell.length_a   1.000
_cell.length_b   1.000
_cell.length_c   1.000
_cell.angle_alpha   90.00
_cell.angle_beta   90.00
_cell.angle_gamma   90.00
#
_symmetry.space_group_name_H-M   'P 1'
#
loop_
_entity.id
_entity.type
_entity.pdbx_description
1 polymer ?
#
loop_
_entity_poly.entity_id
_entity_poly.type
_entity_poly.pdbx_seq_one_letter_code
_entity_poly.pdbx_strand_id
1 'polypeptide(L)'
;MAITNLFPTFVDFFRLTVSRYLGINLMGEKIENIFNYLWLNNKIATGGQPTEKQLVLIKDAGYEIVINLALTTSENALPDEKAVVESLGMQYIHIPINFNHPTQEDFALFCEAMQTYQDKKFFIHCAANLRVSAFLYLYRTLYQNVNEKSARQDLNKLWQPNKTWQNLIDEITNNHSLITQK
;
A
#
# COMPACT_ATOMS: atom_id res chain seq x y z
N MET A 1 -40.93 -12.94 3.75
CA MET A 1 -40.39 -12.76 5.11
C MET A 1 -39.26 -13.78 5.26
N ALA A 2 -38.00 -13.37 5.05
CA ALA A 2 -36.86 -14.28 5.08
C ALA A 2 -36.44 -14.52 6.53
N ILE A 3 -36.53 -15.76 6.99
CA ILE A 3 -36.05 -16.18 8.30
C ILE A 3 -34.52 -16.32 8.16
N THR A 4 -33.77 -15.37 8.68
CA THR A 4 -32.32 -15.47 8.77
C THR A 4 -31.96 -16.52 9.81
N ASN A 5 -31.22 -17.55 9.40
CA ASN A 5 -30.71 -18.58 10.30
C ASN A 5 -29.79 -17.95 11.35
N LEU A 6 -30.28 -17.91 12.59
CA LEU A 6 -29.61 -17.28 13.75
C LEU A 6 -28.85 -18.30 14.61
N PHE A 7 -28.35 -19.38 14.01
CA PHE A 7 -27.58 -20.40 14.71
C PHE A 7 -26.21 -20.60 14.05
N PRO A 8 -25.10 -20.39 14.78
CA PRO A 8 -23.76 -20.66 14.26
C PRO A 8 -23.62 -22.14 13.91
N THR A 9 -22.99 -22.43 12.78
CA THR A 9 -22.81 -23.81 12.31
C THR A 9 -21.87 -24.58 13.25
N PHE A 10 -21.87 -25.91 13.18
CA PHE A 10 -20.93 -26.76 13.92
C PHE A 10 -19.46 -26.32 13.70
N VAL A 11 -19.15 -25.84 12.50
CA VAL A 11 -17.83 -25.29 12.14
C VAL A 11 -17.53 -23.99 12.91
N ASP A 12 -18.53 -23.12 13.07
CA ASP A 12 -18.39 -21.86 13.80
C ASP A 12 -18.22 -22.10 15.30
N PHE A 13 -18.97 -23.05 15.86
CA PHE A 13 -18.82 -23.46 17.26
C PHE A 13 -17.44 -24.08 17.52
N PHE A 14 -16.96 -24.93 16.60
CA PHE A 14 -15.62 -25.51 16.70
C PHE A 14 -14.53 -24.43 16.64
N ARG A 15 -14.65 -23.47 15.71
CA ARG A 15 -13.73 -22.32 15.61
C ARG A 15 -13.73 -21.46 16.87
N LEU A 16 -14.90 -21.09 17.39
CA LEU A 16 -15.01 -20.32 18.64
C LEU A 16 -14.37 -21.06 19.82
N THR A 17 -14.61 -22.37 19.91
CA THR A 17 -14.13 -23.19 21.02
C THR A 17 -12.62 -23.37 20.98
N VAL A 18 -12.05 -23.70 19.82
CA VAL A 18 -10.60 -23.91 19.65
C VAL A 18 -9.85 -22.58 19.80
N SER A 19 -10.37 -21.48 19.25
CA SER A 19 -9.75 -20.16 19.38
C SER A 19 -9.66 -19.72 20.84
N ARG A 20 -10.71 -19.98 21.62
CA ARG A 20 -10.76 -19.68 23.06
C ARG A 20 -9.82 -20.56 23.89
N TYR A 21 -9.61 -21.82 23.50
CA TYR A 21 -8.83 -22.78 24.28
C TYR A 21 -7.33 -22.74 23.97
N LEU A 22 -6.96 -22.45 22.71
CA LEU A 22 -5.56 -22.41 22.28
C LEU A 22 -4.98 -20.99 22.19
N GLY A 23 -5.81 -19.95 22.36
CA GLY A 23 -5.39 -18.55 22.15
C GLY A 23 -5.01 -18.24 20.69
N ILE A 24 -5.34 -19.13 19.76
CA ILE A 24 -5.08 -18.99 18.32
C ILE A 24 -6.28 -18.27 17.72
N ASN A 25 -6.07 -17.10 17.11
CA ASN A 25 -7.12 -16.44 16.35
C ASN A 25 -7.39 -17.24 15.07
N LEU A 26 -8.54 -17.90 14.99
CA LEU A 26 -8.91 -18.75 13.85
C LEU A 26 -9.56 -17.97 12.69
N MET A 27 -9.68 -16.64 12.82
CA MET A 27 -9.83 -15.78 11.64
C MET A 27 -8.47 -15.70 10.96
N GLY A 28 -8.28 -16.49 9.90
CA GLY A 28 -7.06 -16.44 9.10
C GLY A 28 -6.70 -15.00 8.74
N GLU A 29 -5.42 -14.67 8.84
CA GLU A 29 -4.91 -13.36 8.46
C GLU A 29 -5.27 -13.08 6.99
N LYS A 30 -5.80 -11.89 6.72
CA LYS A 30 -6.18 -11.46 5.37
C LYS A 30 -5.35 -10.26 4.96
N ILE A 31 -5.22 -10.04 3.66
CA ILE A 31 -4.46 -8.90 3.12
C ILE A 31 -5.07 -7.55 3.57
N GLU A 32 -6.38 -7.49 3.78
CA GLU A 32 -7.06 -6.29 4.26
C GLU A 32 -6.73 -5.95 5.73
N ASN A 33 -6.10 -6.87 6.47
CA ASN A 33 -5.63 -6.63 7.83
C ASN A 33 -4.27 -5.93 7.85
N ILE A 34 -3.60 -5.74 6.70
CA ILE A 34 -2.39 -4.92 6.64
C ILE A 34 -2.73 -3.51 7.13
N PHE A 35 -1.87 -2.96 7.98
CA PHE A 35 -2.12 -1.64 8.57
C PHE A 35 -2.36 -0.59 7.48
N ASN A 36 -3.42 0.21 7.61
CA ASN A 36 -3.82 1.21 6.61
C ASN A 36 -3.94 0.63 5.18
N TYR A 37 -4.39 -0.61 5.02
CA TYR A 37 -4.61 -1.22 3.70
C TYR A 37 -5.60 -0.40 2.86
N LEU A 38 -5.24 -0.19 1.59
CA LEU A 38 -6.12 0.43 0.60
C LEU A 38 -5.98 -0.28 -0.74
N TRP A 39 -7.07 -0.91 -1.18
CA TRP A 39 -7.18 -1.42 -2.54
C TRP A 39 -7.63 -0.29 -3.48
N LEU A 40 -6.83 0.01 -4.51
CA LEU A 40 -7.15 1.05 -5.48
C LEU A 40 -7.82 0.50 -6.74
N ASN A 41 -7.28 -0.59 -7.28
CA ASN A 41 -7.81 -1.27 -8.46
C ASN A 41 -7.21 -2.68 -8.61
N ASN A 42 -7.55 -3.37 -9.70
CA ASN A 42 -7.08 -4.73 -10.00
C ASN A 42 -5.55 -4.89 -10.09
N LYS A 43 -4.79 -3.80 -10.29
CA LYS A 43 -3.33 -3.80 -10.36
C LYS A 43 -2.64 -3.26 -9.11
N ILE A 44 -3.28 -2.42 -8.31
CA ILE A 44 -2.62 -1.69 -7.22
C ILE A 44 -3.38 -1.85 -5.90
N ALA A 45 -2.69 -2.36 -4.89
CA ALA A 45 -3.06 -2.15 -3.49
C ALA A 45 -1.88 -1.59 -2.69
N THR A 46 -2.21 -0.97 -1.57
CA THR A 46 -1.23 -0.30 -0.72
C THR A 46 -1.44 -0.57 0.74
N GLY A 47 -0.42 -0.30 1.55
CA GLY A 47 -0.50 -0.45 3.00
C GLY A 47 0.64 0.23 3.76
N GLY A 48 0.57 0.12 5.07
CA GLY A 48 1.71 0.25 5.97
C GLY A 48 2.60 -0.99 5.90
N GLN A 49 3.50 -1.13 6.87
CA GLN A 49 4.53 -2.15 6.83
C GLN A 49 3.90 -3.55 6.94
N PRO A 50 4.01 -4.40 5.90
CA PRO A 50 3.52 -5.77 5.99
C PRO A 50 4.42 -6.60 6.90
N THR A 51 3.82 -7.55 7.61
CA THR A 51 4.56 -8.63 8.27
C THR A 51 5.01 -9.67 7.24
N GLU A 52 5.94 -10.56 7.61
CA GLU A 52 6.35 -11.68 6.73
C GLU A 52 5.15 -12.56 6.32
N LYS A 53 4.20 -12.79 7.23
CA LYS A 53 2.97 -13.55 6.92
C LYS A 53 2.09 -12.81 5.92
N GLN A 54 2.00 -11.49 6.04
CA GLN A 54 1.26 -10.66 5.10
C GLN A 54 1.93 -10.61 3.72
N LEU A 55 3.27 -10.70 3.65
CA LEU A 55 3.97 -10.85 2.37
C LEU A 55 3.57 -12.13 1.64
N VAL A 56 3.31 -13.23 2.36
CA VAL A 56 2.74 -14.46 1.76
C VAL A 56 1.35 -14.17 1.19
N LEU A 57 0.48 -13.46 1.93
CA LEU A 57 -0.86 -13.11 1.46
C LEU A 57 -0.82 -12.18 0.24
N ILE A 58 0.15 -11.27 0.19
CA ILE A 58 0.40 -10.40 -0.97
C ILE A 58 0.77 -11.25 -2.18
N LYS A 59 1.65 -12.25 -2.02
CA LYS A 59 2.00 -13.19 -3.09
C LYS A 59 0.78 -14.00 -3.54
N ASP A 60 0.00 -14.55 -2.61
CA ASP A 60 -1.18 -15.36 -2.91
C ASP A 60 -2.29 -14.57 -3.61
N ALA A 61 -2.40 -13.26 -3.34
CA ALA A 61 -3.28 -12.34 -4.05
C ALA A 61 -2.80 -12.01 -5.48
N GLY A 62 -1.64 -12.53 -5.89
CA GLY A 62 -1.08 -12.40 -7.23
C GLY A 62 -0.34 -11.10 -7.48
N TYR A 63 0.06 -10.37 -6.43
CA TYR A 63 0.98 -9.25 -6.59
C TYR A 63 2.36 -9.77 -7.00
N GLU A 64 2.98 -9.05 -7.94
CA GLU A 64 4.24 -9.43 -8.55
C GLU A 64 5.39 -8.55 -8.07
N ILE A 65 5.09 -7.31 -7.70
CA ILE A 65 6.09 -6.31 -7.32
C ILE A 65 5.71 -5.68 -5.99
N VAL A 66 6.67 -5.67 -5.06
CA VAL A 66 6.59 -4.94 -3.80
C VAL A 66 7.47 -3.70 -3.88
N ILE A 67 6.87 -2.51 -3.74
CA ILE A 67 7.60 -1.25 -3.65
C ILE A 67 7.56 -0.76 -2.20
N ASN A 68 8.73 -0.67 -1.56
CA ASN A 68 8.87 -0.15 -0.19
C ASN A 68 9.37 1.30 -0.23
N LEU A 69 8.60 2.23 0.33
CA LEU A 69 8.96 3.64 0.45
C LEU A 69 9.47 4.03 1.84
N ALA A 70 9.56 3.09 2.78
CA ALA A 70 10.03 3.34 4.14
C ALA A 70 11.56 3.29 4.24
N LEU A 71 12.11 4.03 5.20
CA LEU A 71 13.49 3.83 5.62
C LEU A 71 13.59 2.46 6.32
N THR A 72 14.73 1.78 6.19
CA THR A 72 15.00 0.53 6.94
C THR A 72 14.99 0.74 8.46
N THR A 73 15.14 1.98 8.92
CA THR A 73 15.06 2.38 10.33
C THR A 73 13.65 2.76 10.77
N SER A 74 12.65 2.62 9.89
CA SER A 74 11.25 2.91 10.24
C SER A 74 10.72 1.89 11.24
N GLU A 75 9.70 2.29 11.98
CA GLU A 75 9.00 1.39 12.89
C GLU A 75 8.48 0.16 12.15
N ASN A 76 8.66 -1.02 12.77
CA ASN A 76 8.27 -2.33 12.25
C ASN A 76 8.98 -2.80 10.96
N ALA A 77 10.00 -2.07 10.49
CA ALA A 77 10.78 -2.49 9.32
C ALA A 77 11.34 -3.91 9.53
N LEU A 78 11.19 -4.76 8.51
CA LEU A 78 11.75 -6.10 8.55
C LEU A 78 13.27 -6.03 8.35
N PRO A 79 14.07 -6.83 9.09
CA PRO A 79 15.54 -6.78 8.99
C PRO A 79 16.09 -7.03 7.58
N ASP A 80 15.46 -7.93 6.81
CA ASP A 80 15.80 -8.20 5.41
C ASP A 80 14.53 -8.44 4.58
N GLU A 81 13.72 -7.39 4.45
CA GLU A 81 12.48 -7.45 3.68
C GLU A 81 12.70 -7.91 2.23
N LYS A 82 13.83 -7.49 1.63
CA LYS A 82 14.21 -7.87 0.27
C LYS A 82 14.31 -9.38 0.13
N ALA A 83 15.07 -10.04 1.00
CA ALA A 83 15.23 -11.49 0.95
C ALA A 83 13.89 -12.22 1.11
N VAL A 84 13.01 -11.73 2.00
CA VAL A 84 11.68 -12.34 2.21
C VAL A 84 10.83 -12.21 0.94
N VAL A 85 10.72 -11.02 0.36
CA VAL A 85 9.94 -10.75 -0.86
C VAL A 85 10.46 -11.58 -2.04
N GLU A 86 11.77 -11.61 -2.25
CA GLU A 86 12.40 -12.34 -3.34
C GLU A 86 12.26 -13.86 -3.16
N SER A 87 12.30 -14.38 -1.92
CA SER A 87 12.06 -15.81 -1.63
C SER A 87 10.65 -16.27 -1.99
N LEU A 88 9.68 -15.35 -2.00
CA LEU A 88 8.30 -15.58 -2.43
C LEU A 88 8.12 -15.46 -3.96
N GLY A 89 9.19 -15.20 -4.71
CA GLY A 89 9.16 -15.04 -6.15
C GLY A 89 8.50 -13.73 -6.62
N MET A 90 8.49 -12.71 -5.76
CA MET A 90 8.10 -11.34 -6.12
C MET A 90 9.34 -10.48 -6.33
N GLN A 91 9.22 -9.44 -7.14
CA GLN A 91 10.27 -8.45 -7.29
C GLN A 91 10.18 -7.39 -6.18
N TYR A 92 11.33 -7.02 -5.60
CA TYR A 92 11.42 -5.99 -4.57
C TYR A 92 12.08 -4.72 -5.11
N ILE A 93 11.45 -3.57 -4.89
CA ILE A 93 12.00 -2.25 -5.22
C ILE A 93 11.98 -1.40 -3.95
N HIS A 94 13.13 -0.88 -3.56
CA HIS A 94 13.27 -0.05 -2.36
C HIS A 94 13.63 1.38 -2.74
N ILE A 95 12.76 2.32 -2.38
CA ILE A 95 12.92 3.76 -2.61
C ILE A 95 12.79 4.46 -1.25
N PRO A 96 13.86 4.50 -0.43
CA PRO A 96 13.78 4.97 0.94
C PRO A 96 13.53 6.48 1.02
N ILE A 97 12.33 6.89 1.45
CA ILE A 97 11.95 8.31 1.51
C ILE A 97 11.93 8.83 2.95
N ASN A 98 12.69 9.89 3.21
CA ASN A 98 12.61 10.62 4.46
C ASN A 98 11.26 11.34 4.56
N PHE A 99 10.43 10.95 5.53
CA PHE A 99 9.08 11.50 5.67
C PHE A 99 9.06 13.02 5.90
N ASN A 100 10.10 13.55 6.55
CA ASN A 100 10.19 14.97 6.88
C ASN A 100 10.84 15.80 5.76
N HIS A 101 11.47 15.14 4.78
CA HIS A 101 12.20 15.78 3.69
C HIS A 101 11.99 15.00 2.37
N PRO A 102 10.73 14.83 1.89
CA PRO A 102 10.47 14.18 0.62
C PRO A 102 10.83 15.13 -0.54
N THR A 103 11.31 14.58 -1.65
CA THR A 103 11.86 15.36 -2.78
C THR A 103 11.17 15.07 -4.12
N GLN A 104 11.39 15.92 -5.11
CA GLN A 104 10.94 15.65 -6.48
C GLN A 104 11.68 14.45 -7.10
N GLU A 105 12.95 14.24 -6.72
CA GLU A 105 13.75 13.10 -7.18
C GLU A 105 13.18 11.77 -6.66
N ASP A 106 12.76 11.73 -5.38
CA ASP A 106 12.05 10.58 -4.81
C ASP A 106 10.81 10.23 -5.64
N PHE A 107 10.02 11.25 -6.03
CA PHE A 107 8.84 11.05 -6.85
C PHE A 107 9.18 10.60 -8.27
N ALA A 108 10.26 11.10 -8.86
CA ALA A 108 10.73 10.67 -10.17
C ALA A 108 11.13 9.19 -10.19
N LEU A 109 11.89 8.75 -9.18
CA LEU A 109 12.26 7.33 -9.00
C LEU A 109 11.02 6.44 -8.81
N PHE A 110 10.04 6.92 -8.05
CA PHE A 110 8.76 6.22 -7.90
C PHE A 110 8.03 6.09 -9.25
N CYS A 111 7.97 7.16 -10.04
CA CYS A 111 7.34 7.14 -11.36
C CYS A 111 8.05 6.18 -12.31
N GLU A 112 9.39 6.19 -12.33
CA GLU A 112 10.21 5.28 -13.12
C GLU A 112 9.90 3.82 -12.78
N ALA A 113 9.85 3.48 -11.50
CA ALA A 113 9.49 2.13 -11.05
C ALA A 113 8.07 1.74 -11.50
N MET A 114 7.08 2.62 -11.36
CA MET A 114 5.71 2.34 -11.78
C MET A 114 5.58 2.16 -13.30
N GLN A 115 6.28 2.98 -14.09
CA GLN A 115 6.23 2.93 -15.56
C GLN A 115 6.97 1.71 -16.13
N THR A 116 8.13 1.37 -15.57
CA THR A 116 8.94 0.21 -15.98
C THR A 116 8.14 -1.08 -15.93
N TYR A 117 7.23 -1.21 -14.97
CA TYR A 117 6.43 -2.42 -14.75
C TYR A 117 4.93 -2.20 -14.91
N GLN A 118 4.49 -1.28 -15.77
CA GLN A 118 3.07 -0.88 -15.93
C GLN A 118 2.09 -2.05 -16.17
N ASP A 119 2.56 -3.19 -16.67
CA ASP A 119 1.76 -4.39 -16.94
C ASP A 119 1.67 -5.37 -15.74
N LYS A 120 2.29 -5.04 -14.62
CA LYS A 120 2.38 -5.88 -13.42
C LYS A 120 1.41 -5.46 -12.33
N LYS A 121 1.18 -6.36 -11.38
CA LYS A 121 0.45 -6.06 -10.13
C LYS A 121 1.39 -5.60 -9.02
N PHE A 122 1.10 -4.46 -8.43
CA PHE A 122 1.90 -3.81 -7.39
C PHE A 122 1.24 -3.87 -6.02
N PHE A 123 2.02 -4.26 -5.02
CA PHE A 123 1.77 -3.92 -3.63
C PHE A 123 2.76 -2.84 -3.21
N ILE A 124 2.27 -1.66 -2.84
CA ILE A 124 3.14 -0.50 -2.54
C ILE A 124 2.93 -0.14 -1.08
N HIS A 125 4.01 -0.10 -0.30
CA HIS A 125 3.91 0.18 1.12
C HIS A 125 4.97 1.14 1.63
N CYS A 126 4.73 1.62 2.83
CA CYS A 126 5.74 2.26 3.66
C CYS A 126 5.46 1.88 5.12
N ALA A 127 5.80 2.72 6.10
CA ALA A 127 5.49 2.41 7.49
C ALA A 127 3.96 2.46 7.77
N ALA A 128 3.28 3.49 7.26
CA ALA A 128 1.89 3.81 7.62
C ALA A 128 1.00 4.17 6.42
N ASN A 129 1.43 3.85 5.19
CA ASN A 129 0.77 4.21 3.92
C ASN A 129 0.68 5.73 3.61
N LEU A 130 1.32 6.60 4.40
CA LEU A 130 1.22 8.05 4.18
C LEU A 130 2.04 8.54 2.98
N ARG A 131 3.30 8.07 2.88
CA ARG A 131 4.21 8.37 1.75
C ARG A 131 3.60 7.89 0.43
N VAL A 132 3.15 6.64 0.46
CA VAL A 132 2.59 5.92 -0.69
C VAL A 132 1.34 6.60 -1.19
N SER A 133 0.41 6.96 -0.31
CA SER A 133 -0.84 7.59 -0.72
C SER A 133 -0.60 8.95 -1.37
N ALA A 134 0.36 9.74 -0.89
CA ALA A 134 0.71 11.03 -1.47
C ALA A 134 1.36 10.87 -2.86
N PHE A 135 2.28 9.92 -3.01
CA PHE A 135 2.94 9.64 -4.30
C PHE A 135 1.98 9.05 -5.32
N LEU A 136 1.08 8.15 -4.92
CA LEU A 136 0.04 7.63 -5.81
C LEU A 136 -1.00 8.69 -6.17
N TYR A 137 -1.33 9.61 -5.27
CA TYR A 137 -2.15 10.77 -5.64
C TYR A 137 -1.52 11.52 -6.81
N LEU A 138 -0.24 11.92 -6.71
CA LEU A 138 0.48 12.61 -7.79
C LEU A 138 0.58 11.77 -9.06
N TYR A 139 0.98 10.50 -8.93
CA TYR A 139 1.16 9.64 -10.10
C TYR A 139 -0.15 9.43 -10.87
N ARG A 140 -1.26 9.21 -10.16
CA ARG A 140 -2.57 8.96 -10.77
C ARG A 140 -3.12 10.20 -11.47
N THR A 141 -2.94 11.39 -10.88
CA THR A 141 -3.41 12.64 -11.50
C THR A 141 -2.55 13.04 -12.70
N LEU A 142 -1.24 12.88 -12.63
CA LEU A 142 -0.31 13.37 -13.65
C LEU A 142 -0.13 12.39 -14.82
N TYR A 143 -0.08 11.07 -14.55
CA TYR A 143 0.26 10.06 -15.57
C TYR A 143 -0.90 9.15 -15.96
N GLN A 144 -1.92 8.99 -15.10
CA GLN A 144 -3.07 8.11 -15.38
C GLN A 144 -4.35 8.89 -15.71
N ASN A 145 -4.30 10.21 -15.77
CA ASN A 145 -5.45 11.09 -16.02
C ASN A 145 -6.64 10.83 -15.07
N VAL A 146 -6.37 10.35 -13.86
CA VAL A 146 -7.41 10.16 -12.84
C VAL A 146 -7.86 11.53 -12.37
N ASN A 147 -9.17 11.72 -12.26
CA ASN A 147 -9.75 12.95 -11.76
C ASN A 147 -9.17 13.33 -10.39
N GLU A 148 -8.68 14.57 -10.24
CA GLU A 148 -8.01 15.06 -9.02
C GLU A 148 -8.86 14.82 -7.78
N LYS A 149 -10.15 15.16 -7.82
CA LYS A 149 -11.05 15.02 -6.68
C LYS A 149 -11.15 13.57 -6.23
N SER A 150 -11.21 12.62 -7.16
CA SER A 150 -11.24 11.19 -6.85
C SER A 150 -9.91 10.71 -6.26
N ALA A 151 -8.78 11.07 -6.87
CA ALA A 151 -7.46 10.72 -6.33
C ALA A 151 -7.24 11.33 -4.94
N ARG A 152 -7.70 12.57 -4.72
CA ARG A 152 -7.64 13.28 -3.44
C ARG A 152 -8.48 12.61 -2.37
N GLN A 153 -9.66 12.11 -2.72
CA GLN A 153 -10.50 11.34 -1.80
C GLN A 153 -9.78 10.09 -1.29
N ASP A 154 -9.07 9.36 -2.16
CA ASP A 154 -8.31 8.18 -1.76
C ASP A 154 -7.15 8.54 -0.80
N LEU A 155 -6.44 9.63 -1.07
CA LEU A 155 -5.42 10.16 -0.16
C LEU A 155 -6.02 10.54 1.21
N ASN A 156 -7.13 11.26 1.21
CA ASN A 156 -7.78 11.78 2.41
C ASN A 156 -8.42 10.68 3.29
N LYS A 157 -8.66 9.47 2.75
CA LYS A 157 -9.05 8.30 3.57
C LYS A 157 -7.96 7.93 4.58
N LEU A 158 -6.70 8.16 4.22
CA LEU A 158 -5.54 7.78 5.03
C LEU A 158 -5.07 8.94 5.88
N TRP A 159 -4.96 10.13 5.30
CA TRP A 159 -4.54 11.34 6.02
C TRP A 159 -4.70 12.60 5.18
N GLN A 160 -4.63 13.75 5.85
CA GLN A 160 -4.44 15.03 5.18
C GLN A 160 -2.95 15.39 5.17
N PRO A 161 -2.34 15.66 3.99
CA PRO A 161 -0.94 16.07 3.90
C PRO A 161 -0.63 17.23 4.84
N ASN A 162 0.44 17.08 5.63
CA ASN A 162 0.98 18.18 6.40
C ASN A 162 1.65 19.20 5.46
N LYS A 163 2.13 20.32 6.02
CA LYS A 163 2.76 21.40 5.23
C LYS A 163 3.91 20.89 4.34
N THR A 164 4.77 20.00 4.84
CA THR A 164 5.89 19.45 4.07
C THR A 164 5.40 18.72 2.82
N TRP A 165 4.43 17.82 2.98
CA TRP A 165 3.92 17.03 1.86
C TRP A 165 3.01 17.83 0.94
N GLN A 166 2.25 18.78 1.46
CA GLN A 166 1.46 19.69 0.64
C GLN A 166 2.36 20.57 -0.24
N ASN A 167 3.46 21.11 0.31
CA ASN A 167 4.43 21.87 -0.47
C ASN A 167 5.00 21.05 -1.63
N LEU A 168 5.39 19.79 -1.37
CA LEU A 168 5.91 18.90 -2.43
C LEU A 168 4.85 18.63 -3.51
N ILE A 169 3.60 18.38 -3.09
CA ILE A 169 2.48 18.15 -4.02
C ILE A 169 2.28 19.36 -4.93
N ASP A 170 2.27 20.56 -4.35
CA ASP A 170 2.06 21.82 -5.09
C ASP A 170 3.23 22.08 -6.06
N GLU A 171 4.46 21.89 -5.60
CA GLU A 171 5.67 22.05 -6.41
C GLU A 171 5.66 21.13 -7.64
N ILE A 172 5.42 19.83 -7.45
CA ILE A 172 5.37 18.85 -8.55
C ILE A 172 4.22 19.16 -9.52
N THR A 173 3.03 19.49 -9.00
CA THR A 173 1.85 19.78 -9.83
C THR A 173 2.08 21.03 -10.70
N ASN A 174 2.69 22.08 -10.12
CA ASN A 174 3.01 23.30 -10.84
C ASN A 174 4.08 23.05 -11.92
N ASN A 175 5.15 22.33 -11.59
CA ASN A 175 6.22 22.01 -12.54
C ASN A 175 5.70 21.17 -13.72
N HIS A 176 4.82 20.19 -13.47
CA HIS A 176 4.24 19.37 -14.52
C HIS A 176 3.32 20.19 -15.45
N SER A 177 2.53 21.10 -14.88
CA SER A 177 1.64 21.98 -15.67
C SER A 177 2.42 22.87 -16.64
N LEU A 178 3.60 23.36 -16.24
CA LEU A 178 4.50 24.16 -17.09
C LEU A 178 5.10 23.36 -18.24
N ILE A 179 5.34 22.05 -18.05
CA ILE A 179 5.88 21.17 -19.09
C ILE A 179 4.80 20.85 -20.13
N THR A 180 3.57 20.57 -19.71
CA THR A 180 2.47 20.18 -20.62
C THR A 180 1.89 21.33 -21.47
N GLN A 181 2.24 22.59 -21.18
CA GLN A 181 1.82 23.77 -21.94
C GLN A 181 2.81 24.21 -23.03
N LYS A 182 3.96 23.53 -23.15
CA LYS A 182 4.94 23.74 -24.22
C LYS A 182 4.80 22.67 -25.30
#